data_AF-A0A1J3JP29-F1
#
_entry.id   AF-A0A1J3JP29-F1
#
_cell.length_a   1.000
_cell.length_b   1.000
_cell.length_c   1.000
_cell.angle_alpha   90.00
_cell.angle_beta   90.00
_cell.angle_gamma   90.00
#
_symmetry.space_group_name_H-M   'P 1'
#
loop_
_entity.id
_entity.type
_entity.pdbx_description
1 polymer ?
#
loop_
_entity_poly.entity_id
_entity_poly.type
_entity_poly.pdbx_seq_one_letter_code
_entity_poly.pdbx_strand_id
1 'polypeptide(L)'
;ANLPFYVTGESYAGHYVPAVSHRIFQGNTNKEGSYINMKGLAIGNGLVSPVHQYGDYVPFAADNNVITSAQAAALNGTTASCVSLIASNSPLAQLICNTIVST
;
A
#
# COMPACT_ATOMS: atom_id res chain seq x y z
N ALA A 1 -4.19 -32.04 1.04
CA ALA A 1 -5.25 -31.35 0.27
C ALA A 1 -4.61 -30.76 -0.98
N ASN A 2 -5.22 -30.92 -2.17
CA ASN A 2 -4.69 -30.39 -3.43
C ASN A 2 -5.58 -29.30 -4.05
N LEU A 3 -6.46 -28.70 -3.25
CA LEU A 3 -7.32 -27.62 -3.74
C LEU A 3 -6.47 -26.39 -4.08
N PRO A 4 -6.78 -25.68 -5.18
CA PRO A 4 -6.21 -24.37 -5.46
C PRO A 4 -6.38 -23.45 -4.25
N PHE A 5 -5.30 -22.83 -3.81
CA PHE A 5 -5.30 -21.87 -2.70
C PHE A 5 -4.92 -20.46 -3.20
N TYR A 6 -5.68 -19.46 -2.77
CA TYR A 6 -5.45 -18.06 -3.11
C TYR A 6 -5.42 -17.21 -1.85
N VAL A 7 -4.52 -16.24 -1.79
CA VAL A 7 -4.48 -15.23 -0.72
C VAL A 7 -5.05 -13.94 -1.26
N THR A 8 -6.16 -13.49 -0.69
CA THR A 8 -6.85 -12.27 -1.16
C THR A 8 -7.11 -11.31 0.00
N GLY A 9 -7.14 -10.02 -0.27
CA GLY A 9 -7.49 -9.01 0.73
C GLY A 9 -7.58 -7.61 0.14
N GLU A 10 -8.00 -6.66 0.96
CA GLU A 10 -8.17 -5.26 0.58
C GLU A 10 -7.49 -4.28 1.55
N SER A 11 -7.25 -3.04 1.11
CA SER A 11 -6.78 -1.93 1.95
C SER A 11 -5.43 -2.25 2.59
N TYR A 12 -5.34 -2.32 3.92
CA TYR A 12 -4.09 -2.65 4.61
C TYR A 12 -3.59 -4.07 4.31
N ALA A 13 -4.45 -4.94 3.76
CA ALA A 13 -4.01 -6.22 3.22
C ALA A 13 -3.07 -6.10 2.02
N GLY A 14 -2.87 -4.90 1.46
CA GLY A 14 -1.74 -4.60 0.56
C GLY A 14 -0.38 -4.93 1.17
N HIS A 15 -0.26 -4.91 2.51
CA HIS A 15 0.91 -5.40 3.24
C HIS A 15 0.83 -6.90 3.55
N TYR A 16 -0.33 -7.39 3.98
CA TYR A 16 -0.48 -8.76 4.45
C TYR A 16 -0.49 -9.80 3.34
N VAL A 17 -1.18 -9.54 2.23
CA VAL A 17 -1.31 -10.49 1.12
C VAL A 17 0.06 -10.86 0.56
N PRO A 18 0.96 -9.91 0.21
CA PRO A 18 2.32 -10.27 -0.22
C PRO A 18 3.12 -10.98 0.87
N ALA A 19 3.06 -10.53 2.12
CA ALA A 19 3.84 -11.11 3.22
C ALA A 19 3.45 -12.58 3.51
N VAL A 20 2.15 -12.85 3.60
CA VAL A 20 1.61 -14.21 3.79
C VAL A 20 1.94 -15.09 2.60
N SER A 21 1.73 -14.57 1.38
CA SER A 21 2.06 -15.28 0.14
C SER A 21 3.53 -15.66 0.07
N HIS A 22 4.43 -14.75 0.45
CA HIS A 22 5.86 -14.99 0.49
C HIS A 22 6.23 -16.05 1.52
N ARG A 23 5.62 -16.02 2.71
CA ARG A 23 5.85 -17.01 3.76
C ARG A 23 5.42 -18.42 3.32
N ILE A 24 4.29 -18.54 2.61
CA ILE A 24 3.82 -19.80 2.02
C ILE A 24 4.81 -20.29 0.97
N PHE A 25 5.26 -19.41 0.07
CA PHE A 25 6.25 -19.72 -0.95
C PHE A 25 7.57 -20.26 -0.34
N GLN A 26 8.08 -19.59 0.70
CA GLN A 26 9.27 -20.02 1.43
C GLN A 26 9.04 -21.39 2.10
N GLY A 27 7.91 -21.58 2.78
CA GLY A 27 7.58 -22.85 3.44
C GLY A 27 7.50 -24.02 2.46
N ASN A 28 6.86 -23.82 1.31
CA ASN A 28 6.82 -24.81 0.24
C ASN A 28 8.21 -25.13 -0.31
N THR A 29 9.05 -24.10 -0.52
CA THR A 29 10.41 -24.25 -1.05
C THR A 29 11.32 -25.01 -0.08
N ASN A 30 11.23 -24.68 1.21
CA ASN A 30 12.03 -25.28 2.27
C ASN A 30 11.44 -26.60 2.81
N LYS A 31 10.30 -27.04 2.30
CA LYS A 31 9.55 -28.22 2.77
C LYS A 31 9.18 -28.14 4.26
N GLU A 32 8.82 -26.94 4.71
CA GLU A 32 8.36 -26.68 6.08
C GLU A 32 6.87 -26.99 6.21
N GLY A 33 6.52 -27.95 7.06
CA GLY A 33 5.12 -28.30 7.33
C GLY A 33 4.38 -28.90 6.13
N SER A 34 3.07 -28.64 6.04
CA SER A 34 2.24 -29.16 4.95
C SER A 34 2.35 -28.28 3.71
N TYR A 35 2.53 -28.91 2.55
CA TYR A 35 2.53 -28.21 1.26
C TYR A 35 1.17 -27.55 0.98
N ILE A 36 1.20 -26.27 0.62
CA ILE A 36 0.02 -25.48 0.24
C ILE A 36 0.05 -25.25 -1.28
N ASN A 37 -0.99 -25.71 -1.99
CA ASN A 37 -1.12 -25.56 -3.45
C ASN A 37 -1.53 -24.12 -3.85
N MET A 38 -0.64 -23.16 -3.59
CA MET A 38 -0.87 -21.75 -3.87
C MET A 38 -0.88 -21.49 -5.38
N LYS A 39 -1.96 -20.88 -5.87
CA LYS A 39 -2.17 -20.57 -7.30
C LYS A 39 -2.07 -19.09 -7.63
N GLY A 40 -2.27 -18.23 -6.64
CA GLY A 40 -2.14 -16.80 -6.85
C GLY A 40 -2.55 -15.99 -5.64
N LEU A 41 -2.50 -14.67 -5.81
CA LEU A 41 -2.94 -13.70 -4.83
C LEU A 41 -3.68 -12.57 -5.53
N ALA A 42 -4.55 -11.86 -4.80
CA ALA A 42 -5.24 -10.67 -5.29
C ALA A 42 -5.33 -9.61 -4.19
N ILE A 43 -5.14 -8.34 -4.57
CA ILE A 43 -5.18 -7.21 -3.65
C ILE A 43 -6.15 -6.17 -4.23
N GLY A 44 -7.27 -5.94 -3.55
CA GLY A 44 -8.18 -4.83 -3.86
C GLY A 44 -7.73 -3.55 -3.16
N ASN A 45 -7.73 -2.42 -3.86
CA ASN A 45 -7.52 -1.08 -3.28
C ASN A 45 -6.44 -1.00 -2.17
N GLY A 46 -5.32 -1.70 -2.36
CA GLY A 46 -4.37 -1.96 -1.29
C GLY A 46 -3.35 -0.85 -1.10
N LEU A 47 -2.94 -0.59 0.15
CA LEU A 47 -1.73 0.18 0.43
C LEU A 47 -0.53 -0.77 0.28
N VAL A 48 0.11 -0.76 -0.90
CA VAL A 48 1.21 -1.67 -1.27
C VAL A 48 2.52 -0.90 -1.38
N SER A 49 2.49 0.28 -2.00
CA SER A 49 3.66 1.14 -2.18
C SER A 49 3.33 2.56 -1.71
N PRO A 50 3.51 2.85 -0.41
CA PRO A 50 3.21 4.17 0.14
C PRO A 50 3.97 5.30 -0.57
N VAL A 51 5.22 5.08 -0.99
CA VAL A 51 6.04 6.10 -1.68
C VAL A 51 5.36 6.60 -2.96
N HIS A 52 4.77 5.70 -3.75
CA HIS A 52 4.07 6.08 -4.98
C HIS A 52 2.65 6.57 -4.67
N GLN A 53 1.90 5.81 -3.87
CA GLN A 53 0.48 6.08 -3.63
C GLN A 53 0.23 7.39 -2.89
N TYR A 54 1.13 7.81 -1.99
CA TYR A 54 0.97 9.12 -1.33
C TYR A 54 1.19 10.30 -2.27
N GLY A 55 1.97 10.13 -3.35
CA GLY A 55 2.11 11.14 -4.39
C GLY A 55 0.82 11.36 -5.20
N ASP A 56 -0.05 10.36 -5.25
CA ASP A 56 -1.25 10.35 -6.09
C ASP A 56 -2.49 10.93 -5.41
N TYR A 57 -2.51 11.09 -4.08
CA TYR A 57 -3.70 11.60 -3.36
C TYR A 57 -4.15 12.98 -3.85
N VAL A 58 -3.21 13.94 -3.96
CA VAL A 58 -3.53 15.32 -4.35
C VAL A 58 -3.96 15.40 -5.82
N PRO A 59 -3.23 14.83 -6.79
CA PRO A 59 -3.69 14.75 -8.18
C PRO A 59 -5.05 14.08 -8.31
N PHE A 60 -5.26 12.92 -7.67
CA PHE A 60 -6.54 12.20 -7.72
C PHE A 60 -7.69 13.06 -7.18
N ALA A 61 -7.51 13.71 -6.04
CA ALA A 61 -8.52 14.57 -5.45
C ALA A 61 -8.82 15.80 -6.33
N ALA A 62 -7.81 16.39 -6.97
CA ALA A 62 -7.97 17.51 -7.88
C ALA A 62 -8.72 17.09 -9.17
N ASP A 63 -8.30 15.99 -9.79
CA ASP A 63 -8.90 15.47 -11.03
C ASP A 63 -10.38 15.06 -10.84
N ASN A 64 -10.75 14.69 -9.61
CA ASN A 64 -12.12 14.32 -9.25
C ASN A 64 -12.92 15.46 -8.59
N ASN A 65 -12.43 16.70 -8.62
CA ASN A 65 -13.08 17.89 -8.03
C ASN A 65 -13.40 17.76 -6.53
N VAL A 66 -12.66 16.92 -5.79
CA VAL A 66 -12.77 16.79 -4.33
C VAL A 66 -12.16 18.02 -3.66
N ILE A 67 -11.09 18.55 -4.25
CA ILE A 67 -10.39 19.75 -3.78
C ILE A 67 -10.26 20.80 -4.88
N THR A 68 -10.15 22.06 -4.49
CA THR A 68 -9.88 23.18 -5.39
C THR A 68 -8.40 23.23 -5.81
N SER A 69 -8.10 23.94 -6.89
CA SER A 69 -6.71 24.18 -7.32
C SER A 69 -5.88 24.90 -6.24
N ALA A 70 -6.52 25.75 -5.43
CA ALA A 70 -5.84 26.43 -4.32
C ALA A 70 -5.46 25.45 -3.19
N GLN A 71 -6.35 24.51 -2.85
CA GLN A 71 -6.07 23.43 -1.89
C GLN A 71 -4.97 22.49 -2.42
N ALA A 72 -5.04 22.10 -3.69
CA ALA A 72 -4.01 21.28 -4.31
C ALA A 72 -2.63 21.95 -4.27
N ALA A 73 -2.55 23.24 -4.62
CA ALA A 73 -1.31 24.01 -4.55
C ALA A 73 -0.75 24.11 -3.12
N ALA A 74 -1.62 24.26 -2.12
CA ALA A 74 -1.23 24.29 -0.71
C ALA A 74 -0.67 22.95 -0.22
N LEU A 75 -1.12 21.82 -0.79
CA LEU A 75 -0.69 20.48 -0.38
C LEU A 75 0.58 19.99 -1.08
N ASN A 76 1.02 20.59 -2.19
CA ASN A 76 2.19 20.14 -2.96
C ASN A 76 3.46 19.98 -2.09
N GLY A 77 3.75 20.95 -1.22
CA GLY A 77 4.92 20.89 -0.33
C GLY A 77 4.81 19.77 0.73
N THR A 78 3.60 19.56 1.25
CA THR A 78 3.29 18.50 2.21
C THR A 78 3.42 17.12 1.56
N THR A 79 2.90 16.95 0.34
CA THR A 79 3.02 15.70 -0.42
C THR A 79 4.47 15.36 -0.72
N ALA A 80 5.28 16.32 -1.19
CA ALA A 80 6.70 16.11 -1.42
C ALA A 80 7.43 15.69 -0.13
N SER A 81 7.11 16.35 0.99
CA SER A 81 7.70 16.03 2.30
C SER A 81 7.29 14.63 2.78
N CYS A 82 6.01 14.27 2.64
CA CYS A 82 5.49 12.94 2.97
C CYS A 82 6.23 11.85 2.19
N VAL A 83 6.29 11.96 0.86
CA VAL A 83 6.96 10.97 0.00
C VAL A 83 8.45 10.82 0.37
N SER A 84 9.14 11.94 0.61
CA SER A 84 10.55 11.91 1.04
C SER A 84 10.74 11.20 2.38
N LEU A 85 9.85 11.43 3.35
CA LEU A 85 9.93 10.82 4.69
C LEU A 85 9.62 9.32 4.65
N ILE A 86 8.68 8.89 3.81
CA ILE A 86 8.43 7.46 3.58
C ILE A 86 9.67 6.82 2.98
N ALA A 87 10.26 7.42 1.93
CA ALA A 87 11.45 6.89 1.27
C ALA A 87 12.66 6.77 2.22
N SER A 88 12.74 7.63 3.23
CA SER A 88 13.79 7.58 4.25
C SER A 88 13.45 6.73 5.47
N ASN A 89 12.35 5.96 5.47
CA ASN A 89 11.84 5.22 6.63
C ASN A 89 11.72 6.08 7.91
N SER A 90 11.34 7.35 7.78
CA SER A 90 11.22 8.24 8.93
C SER A 90 9.91 7.97 9.69
N PRO A 91 9.93 7.88 11.04
CA PRO A 91 8.70 7.75 11.83
C PRO A 91 7.80 9.00 11.72
N LEU A 92 8.35 10.14 11.29
CA LEU A 92 7.59 11.37 11.04
C LEU A 92 6.70 11.28 9.80
N ALA A 93 6.92 10.29 8.92
CA ALA A 93 6.11 10.09 7.74
C ALA A 93 4.63 10.01 8.10
N GLN A 94 4.27 9.22 9.12
CA GLN A 94 2.87 9.05 9.54
C GLN A 94 2.20 10.39 9.89
N LEU A 95 2.91 11.25 10.63
CA LEU A 95 2.35 12.55 11.04
C LEU A 95 2.11 13.45 9.84
N ILE A 96 3.10 13.60 8.96
CA ILE A 96 3.02 14.50 7.80
C ILE A 96 2.02 13.98 6.78
N CYS A 97 2.11 12.69 6.43
CA CYS A 97 1.27 12.07 5.42
C CYS A 97 -0.23 12.08 5.79
N ASN A 98 -0.56 11.94 7.08
CA ASN A 98 -1.95 11.99 7.53
C ASN A 98 -2.63 13.34 7.30
N THR A 99 -1.87 14.43 7.22
CA THR A 99 -2.44 15.76 6.95
C THR A 99 -2.99 15.87 5.52
N ILE A 100 -2.42 15.12 4.57
CA ILE A 100 -2.85 15.12 3.16
C ILE A 100 -4.24 14.52 3.02
N VAL A 101 -4.50 13.42 3.74
CA VAL A 101 -5.77 12.66 3.66
C VAL A 101 -6.87 13.18 4.57
N SER A 102 -6.57 14.17 5.43
CA SER A 102 -7.51 14.76 6.39
C SER A 102 -7.93 16.19 6.05
N THR A 103 -7.46 16.73 4.93
CA THR A 103 -7.80 18.07 4.41
C THR A 103 -8.99 17.98 3.47
#